data_AF-A0A2E7VXU6-F1
#
_entry.id   AF-A0A2E7VXU6-F1
#
_cell.length_a   1.000
_cell.length_b   1.000
_cell.length_c   1.000
_cell.angle_alpha   90.00
_cell.angle_beta   90.00
_cell.angle_gamma   90.00
#
_symmetry.space_group_name_H-M   'P 1'
#
loop_
_entity.id
_entity.type
_entity.pdbx_description
1 polymer ?
#
loop_
_entity_poly.entity_id
_entity_poly.type
_entity_poly.pdbx_seq_one_letter_code
_entity_poly.pdbx_strand_id
1 'polypeptide(L)'
;RAPEYLMTTKDEKLLQQVVLAIGAGIYEEFVFRVILITGFAYLLGLIFQWKAIGKNLGSIVLAAALFSAFHFVGPYGENPSTYLFLIRFLAGVFLGVVYIFRGFGIAAYTHTIYDLFVLIKFTTSS
;
A
#
# COMPACT_ATOMS: atom_id res chain seq x y z
N ARG A 1 -28.50 -10.27 -30.23
CA ARG A 1 -28.62 -9.36 -29.07
C ARG A 1 -27.68 -9.90 -28.00
N ALA A 2 -26.61 -9.20 -27.65
CA ALA A 2 -25.80 -9.59 -26.50
C ALA A 2 -26.71 -9.55 -25.25
N PRO A 3 -26.62 -10.52 -24.32
CA PRO A 3 -27.48 -10.53 -23.15
C PRO A 3 -27.16 -9.33 -22.27
N GLU A 4 -28.20 -8.56 -21.95
CA GLU A 4 -28.20 -7.38 -21.07
C GLU A 4 -27.63 -7.69 -19.67
N TYR A 5 -27.65 -8.98 -19.28
CA TYR A 5 -27.07 -9.53 -18.06
C TYR A 5 -25.53 -9.47 -17.94
N LEU A 6 -24.81 -9.12 -19.02
CA LEU A 6 -23.34 -8.94 -18.98
C LEU A 6 -22.92 -7.46 -18.82
N MET A 7 -23.88 -6.53 -18.78
CA MET A 7 -23.58 -5.12 -18.54
C MET A 7 -23.64 -4.83 -17.04
N THR A 8 -22.49 -4.95 -16.38
CA THR A 8 -22.33 -4.42 -15.02
C THR A 8 -22.75 -2.95 -15.00
N THR A 9 -23.72 -2.64 -14.15
CA THR A 9 -24.24 -1.29 -13.95
C THR A 9 -23.17 -0.37 -13.38
N LYS A 10 -23.38 0.95 -13.47
CA LYS A 10 -22.45 1.92 -12.90
C LYS A 10 -22.27 1.70 -11.38
N ASP A 11 -23.35 1.38 -10.69
CA ASP A 11 -23.36 1.17 -9.24
C ASP A 11 -22.62 -0.11 -8.84
N GLU A 12 -22.77 -1.18 -9.62
CA GLU A 12 -22.02 -2.43 -9.40
C GLU A 12 -20.51 -2.23 -9.63
N LYS A 13 -20.12 -1.47 -10.66
CA LYS A 13 -18.71 -1.10 -10.91
C LYS A 13 -18.13 -0.29 -9.75
N LEU A 14 -18.88 0.70 -9.26
CA LEU A 14 -18.45 1.52 -8.14
C LEU A 14 -18.28 0.68 -6.87
N LEU A 15 -19.23 -0.21 -6.59
CA LEU A 15 -19.14 -1.12 -5.45
C LEU A 15 -17.91 -2.02 -5.55
N GLN A 16 -17.61 -2.58 -6.74
CA GLN A 16 -16.40 -3.37 -6.96
C GLN A 16 -15.13 -2.56 -6.68
N GLN A 17 -15.04 -1.32 -7.16
CA GLN A 17 -13.88 -0.46 -6.92
C GLN A 17 -13.71 -0.11 -5.44
N VAL A 18 -14.80 0.12 -4.71
CA VAL A 18 -14.76 0.34 -3.25
C VAL A 18 -14.23 -0.90 -2.53
N VAL A 19 -14.73 -2.09 -2.86
CA VAL A 19 -14.26 -3.35 -2.25
C VAL A 19 -12.79 -3.59 -2.56
N LEU A 20 -12.35 -3.32 -3.80
CA LEU A 20 -10.94 -3.43 -4.19
C LEU A 20 -10.06 -2.42 -3.46
N ALA A 21 -10.48 -1.17 -3.31
CA ALA A 21 -9.75 -0.14 -2.56
C ALA A 21 -9.57 -0.52 -1.08
N ILE A 22 -10.64 -0.99 -0.43
CA ILE A 22 -10.58 -1.46 0.96
C ILE A 22 -9.67 -2.68 1.08
N GLY A 23 -9.84 -3.65 0.18
CA GLY A 23 -9.00 -4.85 0.15
C GLY A 23 -7.52 -4.50 -0.04
N ALA A 24 -7.20 -3.67 -1.03
CA ALA A 24 -5.84 -3.23 -1.34
C ALA A 24 -5.18 -2.59 -0.11
N GLY A 25 -5.81 -1.59 0.50
CA GLY A 25 -5.28 -0.93 1.69
C GLY A 25 -5.00 -1.88 2.86
N ILE A 26 -5.87 -2.88 3.10
CA ILE A 26 -5.66 -3.86 4.17
C ILE A 26 -4.54 -4.86 3.82
N TYR A 27 -4.58 -5.46 2.63
CA TYR A 27 -3.64 -6.50 2.22
C TYR A 27 -2.24 -5.95 2.02
N GLU A 28 -2.10 -4.77 1.41
CA GLU A 28 -0.82 -4.12 1.22
C GLU A 28 -0.19 -3.76 2.56
N GLU A 29 -0.93 -3.11 3.47
CA GLU A 29 -0.37 -2.78 4.79
C GLU A 29 0.01 -4.04 5.58
N PHE A 30 -0.73 -5.14 5.43
CA PHE A 30 -0.37 -6.39 6.10
C PHE A 30 0.96 -6.94 5.57
N VAL A 31 1.12 -7.04 4.26
CA VAL A 31 2.35 -7.56 3.63
C VAL A 31 3.53 -6.64 3.92
N PHE A 32 3.39 -5.34 3.66
CA PHE A 32 4.52 -4.42 3.73
C PHE A 32 4.85 -4.02 5.17
N ARG A 33 3.88 -3.89 6.07
CA ARG A 33 4.15 -3.43 7.45
C ARG A 33 4.25 -4.56 8.45
N VAL A 34 3.40 -5.57 8.37
CA VAL A 34 3.50 -6.69 9.33
C VAL A 34 4.58 -7.66 8.87
N ILE A 35 4.51 -8.17 7.64
CA ILE A 35 5.44 -9.20 7.19
C ILE A 35 6.83 -8.60 6.91
N LEU A 36 6.93 -7.60 6.04
CA LEU A 36 8.24 -7.10 5.59
C LEU A 36 8.99 -6.29 6.64
N ILE A 37 8.36 -5.34 7.35
CA ILE A 37 9.07 -4.60 8.40
C ILE A 37 9.53 -5.53 9.52
N THR A 38 8.71 -6.48 9.98
CA THR A 38 9.14 -7.46 11.00
C THR A 38 10.24 -8.38 10.47
N GLY A 39 10.10 -8.89 9.25
CA GLY A 39 11.11 -9.73 8.60
C GLY A 39 12.45 -9.02 8.47
N PHE A 40 12.47 -7.79 7.96
CA PHE A 40 13.68 -6.99 7.85
C PHE A 40 14.26 -6.61 9.22
N ALA A 41 13.44 -6.21 10.20
CA ALA A 41 13.95 -5.90 11.53
C ALA A 41 14.60 -7.12 12.19
N TYR A 42 14.06 -8.32 11.99
CA TYR A 42 14.65 -9.57 12.44
C TYR A 42 15.99 -9.85 11.73
N LEU A 43 16.02 -9.79 10.40
CA LEU A 43 17.24 -10.03 9.62
C LEU A 43 18.35 -9.02 9.94
N LEU A 44 18.02 -7.73 10.05
CA LEU A 44 18.97 -6.67 10.41
C LEU A 44 19.52 -6.87 11.82
N GLY A 45 18.67 -7.30 12.76
CA GLY A 45 19.09 -7.67 14.11
C GLY A 45 19.98 -8.91 14.14
N LEU A 46 19.68 -9.93 13.33
CA LEU A 46 20.43 -11.18 13.28
C LEU A 46 21.80 -11.00 12.62
N ILE A 47 21.85 -10.37 11.45
CA ILE A 47 23.05 -10.28 10.61
C ILE A 47 23.97 -9.15 11.08
N PHE A 48 23.42 -7.96 11.29
CA PHE A 48 24.21 -6.76 11.58
C PHE A 48 24.21 -6.35 13.05
N GLN A 49 23.44 -7.04 13.89
CA GLN A 49 23.37 -6.77 15.34
C GLN A 49 23.00 -5.30 15.65
N TRP A 50 22.17 -4.70 14.79
CA TRP A 50 21.74 -3.31 14.95
C TRP A 50 20.87 -3.12 16.19
N LYS A 51 21.05 -1.96 16.85
CA LYS A 51 20.17 -1.54 17.95
C LYS A 51 18.73 -1.36 17.48
N ALA A 52 17.79 -1.39 18.42
CA ALA A 52 16.34 -1.38 18.14
C ALA A 52 15.89 -0.25 17.19
N ILE A 53 16.43 0.96 17.38
CA ILE A 53 16.10 2.10 16.52
C ILE A 53 16.62 1.88 15.09
N GLY A 54 17.88 1.45 14.96
CA GLY A 54 18.51 1.24 13.65
C GLY A 54 17.80 0.17 12.83
N LYS A 55 17.46 -0.98 13.44
CA LYS A 55 16.74 -2.06 12.74
C LYS A 55 15.34 -1.62 12.31
N ASN A 56 14.63 -0.83 13.10
CA ASN A 56 13.29 -0.32 12.76
C ASN A 56 13.33 0.71 11.63
N LEU A 57 14.28 1.65 11.67
CA LEU A 57 14.43 2.64 10.60
C LEU A 57 14.86 1.97 9.29
N GLY A 58 15.82 1.04 9.36
CA GLY A 58 16.26 0.27 8.20
C GLY A 58 15.14 -0.56 7.59
N SER A 59 14.34 -1.24 8.42
CA SER A 59 13.23 -2.06 7.94
C SER A 59 12.11 -1.23 7.31
N ILE A 60 11.78 -0.05 7.86
CA ILE A 60 10.85 0.90 7.24
C ILE A 60 11.34 1.30 5.86
N VAL A 61 12.60 1.73 5.73
CA VAL A 61 13.16 2.21 4.46
C VAL A 61 13.16 1.09 3.41
N LEU A 62 13.57 -0.12 3.78
CA LEU A 62 13.59 -1.27 2.86
C LEU A 62 12.17 -1.68 2.44
N ALA A 63 11.24 -1.78 3.38
CA ALA A 63 9.85 -2.11 3.08
C ALA A 63 9.18 -1.05 2.19
N ALA A 64 9.43 0.23 2.45
CA ALA A 64 8.90 1.35 1.64
C ALA A 64 9.48 1.37 0.22
N ALA A 65 10.76 1.04 0.06
CA ALA A 65 11.39 0.95 -1.25
C ALA A 65 10.78 -0.19 -2.07
N LEU A 66 10.55 -1.36 -1.45
CA LEU A 66 9.86 -2.48 -2.10
C LEU A 66 8.40 -2.14 -2.43
N PHE A 67 7.66 -1.57 -1.48
CA PHE A 67 6.28 -1.11 -1.69
C PHE A 67 6.17 -0.24 -2.95
N SER A 68 7.04 0.76 -3.06
CA SER A 68 7.08 1.64 -4.23
C SER A 68 7.47 0.89 -5.51
N ALA A 69 8.46 0.01 -5.46
CA ALA A 69 8.89 -0.77 -6.62
C ALA A 69 7.79 -1.71 -7.15
N PHE A 70 7.01 -2.35 -6.26
CA PHE A 70 5.95 -3.28 -6.66
C PHE A 70 4.83 -2.62 -7.47
N HIS A 71 4.64 -1.30 -7.36
CA HIS A 71 3.66 -0.57 -8.17
C HIS A 71 4.02 -0.46 -9.66
N PHE A 72 5.25 -0.81 -10.04
CA PHE A 72 5.70 -0.81 -11.44
C PHE A 72 5.79 -2.22 -12.04
N VAL A 73 5.38 -3.25 -11.29
CA VAL A 73 5.56 -4.66 -11.67
C VAL A 73 4.20 -5.34 -11.89
N GLY A 74 4.13 -6.22 -12.90
CA GLY A 74 2.97 -7.07 -13.16
C GLY A 74 1.97 -6.45 -14.15
N PRO A 75 0.85 -7.15 -14.43
CA PRO A 75 -0.10 -6.77 -15.49
C PRO A 75 -0.80 -5.42 -15.28
N TYR A 76 -0.84 -4.95 -14.03
CA TYR A 76 -1.45 -3.67 -13.64
C TYR A 76 -0.42 -2.64 -13.16
N GLY A 77 0.88 -2.91 -13.37
CA GLY A 77 1.96 -2.00 -13.00
C GLY A 77 1.94 -0.73 -13.83
N GLU A 78 2.27 0.40 -13.20
CA GLU A 78 2.38 1.68 -13.87
C GLU A 78 3.70 1.79 -14.65
N ASN A 79 3.74 2.72 -15.61
CA ASN A 79 4.99 3.05 -16.29
C ASN A 79 6.02 3.56 -15.26
N PRO A 80 7.25 3.00 -15.23
CA PRO A 80 8.29 3.45 -14.31
C PRO A 80 8.50 4.96 -14.39
N SER A 81 8.35 5.63 -13.24
CA SER A 81 8.51 7.07 -13.11
C SER A 81 9.16 7.38 -11.77
N THR A 82 10.27 8.13 -11.81
CA THR A 82 10.97 8.55 -10.60
C THR A 82 10.05 9.36 -9.68
N TYR A 83 9.16 10.18 -10.25
CA TYR A 83 8.21 10.97 -9.47
C TYR A 83 7.24 10.07 -8.69
N LEU A 84 6.61 9.10 -9.38
CA LEU A 84 5.68 8.17 -8.75
C LEU A 84 6.40 7.28 -7.73
N PHE A 85 7.63 6.86 -8.04
CA PHE A 85 8.45 6.08 -7.12
C PHE A 85 8.70 6.85 -5.82
N LEU A 86 9.11 8.11 -5.92
CA LEU A 86 9.43 8.93 -4.75
C LEU A 86 8.19 9.23 -3.89
N ILE A 87 7.06 9.57 -4.51
CA ILE A 87 5.81 9.82 -3.77
C ILE A 87 5.37 8.58 -3.01
N ARG A 88 5.35 7.40 -3.67
CA ARG A 88 4.98 6.13 -3.03
C ARG A 88 5.98 5.68 -1.99
N PHE A 89 7.27 5.90 -2.22
CA PHE A 89 8.31 5.62 -1.24
C PHE A 89 8.11 6.46 0.03
N LEU A 90 7.89 7.77 -0.11
CA LEU A 90 7.63 8.65 1.03
C LEU A 90 6.34 8.31 1.76
N ALA A 91 5.26 7.97 1.04
CA ALA A 91 4.03 7.46 1.63
C ALA A 91 4.28 6.14 2.38
N GLY A 92 5.08 5.25 1.80
CA GLY A 92 5.54 3.99 2.39
C GLY A 92 6.26 4.22 3.72
N VAL A 93 7.21 5.15 3.76
CA VAL A 93 7.95 5.56 4.96
C VAL A 93 6.99 6.13 6.01
N PHE A 94 6.10 7.06 5.61
CA PHE A 94 5.13 7.66 6.52
C PHE A 94 4.23 6.61 7.18
N LEU A 95 3.63 5.72 6.40
CA LEU A 95 2.80 4.63 6.92
C LEU A 95 3.60 3.62 7.73
N GLY A 96 4.88 3.38 7.39
CA GLY A 96 5.80 2.58 8.19
C GLY A 96 6.08 3.18 9.57
N VAL A 97 6.23 4.50 9.65
CA VAL A 97 6.34 5.25 10.91
C VAL A 97 5.04 5.12 11.70
N VAL A 98 3.89 5.38 11.07
CA VAL A 98 2.56 5.20 11.70
C VAL A 98 2.42 3.78 12.26
N TYR A 99 2.79 2.76 11.50
CA TYR A 99 2.76 1.36 11.95
C TYR A 99 3.60 1.13 13.21
N ILE A 100 4.85 1.61 13.27
CA ILE A 100 5.71 1.40 14.44
C ILE A 100 5.15 2.08 15.70
N PHE A 101 4.56 3.27 15.57
CA PHE A 101 4.06 4.03 16.72
C PHE A 101 2.61 3.73 17.10
N ARG A 102 1.78 3.26 16.16
CA ARG A 102 0.32 3.14 16.31
C ARG A 102 -0.23 1.76 15.97
N GLY A 103 0.57 0.89 15.35
CA GLY A 103 0.19 -0.47 14.98
C GLY A 103 -0.53 -0.59 13.63
N PHE A 104 -0.84 -1.85 13.28
CA PHE A 104 -1.37 -2.23 11.97
C PHE A 104 -2.73 -1.59 11.64
N GLY A 105 -3.70 -1.64 12.56
CA GLY A 105 -5.06 -1.16 12.28
C GLY A 105 -5.11 0.32 11.88
N ILE A 106 -4.31 1.17 12.53
CA ILE A 106 -4.26 2.61 12.21
C ILE A 106 -3.58 2.85 10.86
N ALA A 107 -2.51 2.12 10.54
CA ALA A 107 -1.86 2.20 9.23
C ALA A 107 -2.80 1.75 8.09
N ALA A 108 -3.44 0.59 8.25
CA ALA A 108 -4.39 0.03 7.29
C ALA A 108 -5.59 0.95 7.05
N TYR A 109 -6.17 1.51 8.12
CA TYR A 109 -7.28 2.46 8.01
C TYR A 109 -6.85 3.75 7.29
N THR A 110 -5.66 4.27 7.61
CA THR A 110 -5.12 5.47 6.95
C THR A 110 -4.93 5.27 5.45
N HIS A 111 -4.35 4.13 5.05
CA HIS A 111 -4.17 3.80 3.64
C HIS A 111 -5.51 3.59 2.93
N THR A 112 -6.41 2.79 3.52
CA THR A 112 -7.74 2.53 2.97
C THR A 112 -8.54 3.81 2.74
N ILE A 113 -8.52 4.76 3.69
CA ILE A 113 -9.21 6.05 3.50
C ILE A 113 -8.60 6.84 2.36
N TYR A 114 -7.27 6.84 2.24
CA TYR A 114 -6.60 7.52 1.14
C TYR A 114 -7.08 6.97 -0.22
N ASP A 115 -7.14 5.64 -0.36
CA ASP A 115 -7.60 4.99 -1.58
C ASP A 115 -9.06 5.34 -1.90
N LEU A 116 -9.92 5.33 -0.88
CA LEU A 116 -11.33 5.74 -1.04
C LEU A 116 -11.47 7.22 -1.42
N PHE A 117 -10.68 8.11 -0.82
CA PHE A 117 -10.68 9.53 -1.16
C PHE A 117 -10.27 9.75 -2.62
N VAL A 118 -9.21 9.07 -3.06
CA VAL A 118 -8.72 9.12 -4.43
C VAL A 118 -9.79 8.57 -5.39
N LEU A 119 -10.39 7.43 -5.08
CA LEU A 119 -11.46 6.81 -5.87
C LEU A 119 -12.66 7.75 -6.04
N ILE A 120 -13.13 8.36 -4.94
CA ILE A 120 -14.26 9.29 -4.95
C ILE A 120 -13.91 10.50 -5.82
N LYS A 121 -12.72 11.09 -5.64
CA LYS A 121 -12.28 12.27 -6.40
C LYS A 121 -12.26 11.98 -7.91
N PHE A 122 -11.72 10.83 -8.33
CA PHE A 122 -11.71 10.45 -9.74
C PHE A 122 -13.12 10.17 -10.29
N THR A 123 -13.99 9.56 -9.50
CA THR A 123 -15.36 9.22 -9.93
C THR A 123 -16.28 10.44 -10.04
N THR A 124 -16.09 11.47 -9.21
CA THR A 124 -16.93 12.68 -9.21
C THR A 124 -16.41 13.81 -10.11
N SER A 125 -15.13 13.77 -10.48
CA SER A 125 -14.54 14.74 -11.41
C SER A 125 -14.69 14.34 -12.89
N SER A 126 -15.36 13.21 -13.17
CA SER A 126 -15.58 12.63 -14.50
C SER A 126 -17.01 12.79 -14.99
#